data_AF-A0AAE0RYB1-F1
#
_entry.id   AF-A0AAE0RYB1-F1
#
_cell.length_a   1.000
_cell.length_b   1.000
_cell.length_c   1.000
_cell.angle_alpha   90.00
_cell.angle_beta   90.00
_cell.angle_gamma   90.00
#
_symmetry.space_group_name_H-M   'P 1'
#
loop_
_entity.id
_entity.type
_entity.pdbx_description
1 polymer ?
#
loop_
_entity_poly.entity_id
_entity_poly.type
_entity_poly.pdbx_seq_one_letter_code
_entity_poly.pdbx_strand_id
1 'polypeptide(L)'
;MGRVVSRAILSGHPGPNCLKSHIVQYILTGEEPNCNEMPIEQLQKEDIVTAVKEIDAVTEENLCDMLARHVDLLESVGFRKVLSMQNKDEAIMAIKSHYFFYRCLPAILQFMDGLQLLGILNILKTFPVESSLYLKCSMFPTAGDVIDFYVPEYSQNEKEKEIEEILVYNFHQLLRDVERGNIRSTWMNLDDGREEDVQINMGHLLQSLVGSTPLPVNIASGIIEFNHTIKKLTTVNTCAPSITFYSTVENQEYEKFVESFINIIVASYGFGMT
;
A
#
# COMPACT_ATOMS: atom_id res chain seq x y z
N MET A 1 6.04 -8.91 19.17
CA MET A 1 5.02 -8.62 18.13
C MET A 1 4.22 -9.83 17.65
N GLY A 2 4.82 -10.98 17.31
CA GLY A 2 4.07 -12.13 16.78
C GLY A 2 2.88 -12.58 17.64
N ARG A 3 3.03 -12.61 18.96
CA ARG A 3 1.93 -12.90 19.91
C ARG A 3 0.76 -11.90 19.83
N VAL A 4 1.07 -10.61 19.66
CA VAL A 4 0.07 -9.55 19.58
C VAL A 4 -0.70 -9.65 18.27
N VAL A 5 0.02 -9.82 17.16
CA VAL A 5 -0.59 -10.06 15.84
C VAL A 5 -1.47 -11.30 15.85
N SER A 6 -1.02 -12.39 16.47
CA SER A 6 -1.84 -13.60 16.60
C SER A 6 -3.16 -13.35 17.32
N ARG A 7 -3.12 -12.61 18.43
CA ARG A 7 -4.34 -12.23 19.16
C ARG A 7 -5.23 -11.32 18.33
N ALA A 8 -4.65 -10.38 17.60
CA ALA A 8 -5.38 -9.49 16.71
C ALA A 8 -6.13 -10.30 15.63
N ILE A 9 -5.44 -11.22 14.94
CA ILE A 9 -6.03 -12.11 13.92
C ILE A 9 -7.14 -12.98 14.53
N LEU A 10 -6.92 -13.58 15.72
CA LEU A 10 -7.95 -14.37 16.41
C LEU A 10 -9.20 -13.55 16.76
N SER A 11 -9.04 -12.27 17.07
CA SER A 11 -10.14 -11.35 17.37
C SER A 11 -10.79 -10.75 16.11
N GLY A 12 -10.39 -11.17 14.90
CA GLY A 12 -10.93 -10.68 13.63
C GLY A 12 -10.30 -9.38 13.12
N HIS A 13 -9.18 -8.93 13.68
CA HIS A 13 -8.44 -7.78 13.15
C HIS A 13 -7.83 -8.13 11.79
N PRO A 14 -7.74 -7.18 10.83
CA PRO A 14 -7.17 -7.40 9.50
C PRO A 14 -5.65 -7.69 9.46
N GLY A 15 -5.01 -7.99 10.60
CA GLY A 15 -3.57 -8.23 10.69
C GLY A 15 -2.72 -6.94 10.62
N PRO A 16 -1.38 -7.07 10.63
CA PRO A 16 -0.47 -5.93 10.68
C PRO A 16 -0.30 -5.18 9.34
N ASN A 17 -0.63 -5.79 8.19
CA ASN A 17 -0.60 -5.18 6.85
C ASN A 17 0.62 -4.30 6.54
N CYS A 18 1.81 -4.73 6.97
CA CYS A 18 3.03 -3.89 6.88
C CYS A 18 4.27 -4.63 6.40
N LEU A 19 4.19 -5.96 6.22
CA LEU A 19 5.35 -6.75 5.82
C LEU A 19 5.53 -6.72 4.29
N LYS A 20 6.78 -6.68 3.83
CA LYS A 20 7.10 -6.76 2.40
C LYS A 20 6.76 -8.16 1.85
N SER A 21 6.40 -8.24 0.58
CA SER A 21 5.97 -9.48 -0.10
C SER A 21 6.91 -10.66 0.14
N HIS A 22 8.22 -10.43 0.00
CA HIS A 22 9.25 -11.47 0.12
C HIS A 22 9.40 -12.00 1.55
N ILE A 23 9.15 -11.15 2.55
CA ILE A 23 9.12 -11.57 3.97
C ILE A 23 7.88 -12.41 4.25
N VAL A 24 6.73 -12.02 3.72
CA VAL A 24 5.48 -12.78 3.87
C VAL A 24 5.60 -14.15 3.20
N GLN A 25 6.17 -14.22 2.00
CA GLN A 25 6.42 -15.49 1.33
C GLN A 25 7.29 -16.41 2.19
N TYR A 26 8.39 -15.90 2.76
CA TYR A 26 9.22 -16.69 3.67
C TYR A 26 8.45 -17.19 4.90
N ILE A 27 7.64 -16.33 5.55
CA ILE A 27 6.84 -16.73 6.71
C ILE A 27 5.86 -17.86 6.36
N LEU A 28 5.25 -17.81 5.18
CA LEU A 28 4.20 -18.76 4.75
C LEU A 28 4.74 -20.06 4.16
N THR A 29 5.86 -20.00 3.43
CA THR A 29 6.40 -21.16 2.68
C THR A 29 7.66 -21.74 3.33
N GLY A 30 8.42 -20.91 4.06
CA GLY A 30 9.77 -21.24 4.52
C GLY A 30 10.84 -21.09 3.44
N GLU A 31 10.48 -20.72 2.20
CA GLU A 31 11.42 -20.53 1.10
C GLU A 31 12.11 -19.18 1.21
N GLU A 32 13.45 -19.18 1.10
CA GLU A 32 14.23 -17.95 1.09
C GLU A 32 13.93 -17.15 -0.19
N PRO A 33 13.80 -15.81 -0.08
CA PRO A 33 13.44 -14.99 -1.23
C PRO A 33 14.58 -14.92 -2.24
N ASN A 34 14.24 -14.93 -3.54
CA ASN A 34 15.21 -14.68 -4.59
C ASN A 34 15.55 -13.18 -4.67
N CYS A 35 16.55 -12.75 -3.89
CA CYS A 35 16.96 -11.36 -3.84
C CYS A 35 17.60 -10.85 -5.14
N ASN A 36 17.97 -11.71 -6.10
CA ASN A 36 18.53 -11.27 -7.38
C ASN A 36 17.48 -10.61 -8.28
N GLU A 37 16.23 -11.07 -8.24
CA GLU A 37 15.14 -10.50 -9.03
C GLU A 37 14.58 -9.20 -8.44
N MET A 38 14.95 -8.88 -7.19
CA MET A 38 14.47 -7.68 -6.53
C MET A 38 15.16 -6.42 -7.07
N PRO A 39 14.41 -5.35 -7.41
CA PRO A 39 15.01 -4.10 -7.91
C PRO A 39 15.81 -3.41 -6.81
N ILE A 40 16.97 -2.88 -7.16
CA ILE A 40 17.89 -2.23 -6.20
C ILE A 40 17.28 -0.96 -5.63
N GLU A 41 16.33 -0.32 -6.33
CA GLU A 41 15.59 0.86 -5.91
C GLU A 41 14.71 0.60 -4.67
N GLN A 42 14.40 -0.66 -4.37
CA GLN A 42 13.69 -1.03 -3.14
C GLN A 42 14.60 -1.03 -1.89
N LEU A 43 15.93 -0.90 -2.06
CA LEU A 43 16.85 -0.71 -0.94
C LEU A 43 16.68 0.71 -0.41
N GLN A 44 16.35 0.85 0.88
CA GLN A 44 16.10 2.15 1.52
C GLN A 44 17.34 3.04 1.71
N LYS A 45 18.52 2.54 1.33
CA LYS A 45 19.82 3.12 1.67
C LYS A 45 20.57 3.49 0.39
N GLU A 46 20.67 4.80 0.12
CA GLU A 46 21.31 5.33 -1.09
C GLU A 46 22.78 4.94 -1.23
N ASP A 47 23.51 4.85 -0.12
CA ASP A 47 24.90 4.38 -0.04
C ASP A 47 25.02 2.94 -0.57
N ILE A 48 24.06 2.07 -0.23
CA ILE A 48 24.05 0.68 -0.66
C ILE A 48 23.64 0.55 -2.13
N VAL A 49 22.65 1.33 -2.56
CA VAL A 49 22.26 1.40 -3.99
C VAL A 49 23.44 1.83 -4.84
N THR A 50 24.18 2.85 -4.38
CA THR A 50 25.39 3.34 -5.05
C THR A 50 26.46 2.27 -5.10
N ALA A 51 26.75 1.60 -3.98
CA ALA A 51 27.72 0.51 -3.94
C ALA A 51 27.39 -0.62 -4.91
N VAL A 52 26.12 -1.04 -4.99
CA VAL A 52 25.69 -2.08 -5.94
C VAL A 52 25.90 -1.63 -7.40
N LYS A 53 25.53 -0.38 -7.74
CA LYS A 53 25.75 0.17 -9.08
C LYS A 53 27.23 0.27 -9.44
N GLU A 54 28.06 0.71 -8.50
CA GLU A 54 29.52 0.81 -8.72
C GLU A 54 30.17 -0.57 -8.88
N ILE A 55 29.76 -1.56 -8.08
CA ILE A 55 30.26 -2.95 -8.20
C ILE A 55 29.81 -3.57 -9.53
N ASP A 56 28.59 -3.29 -10.00
CA ASP A 56 28.13 -3.80 -11.28
C ASP A 56 28.89 -3.18 -12.47
N ALA A 57 29.21 -1.89 -12.37
CA ALA A 57 29.97 -1.12 -13.36
C ALA A 57 31.50 -1.32 -13.28
N VAL A 58 31.98 -2.22 -12.43
CA VAL A 58 33.42 -2.49 -12.26
C VAL A 58 34.05 -2.99 -13.58
N THR A 59 35.28 -2.56 -13.84
CA THR A 59 36.12 -3.00 -14.95
C THR A 59 37.46 -3.48 -14.41
N GLU A 60 38.26 -4.17 -15.23
CA GLU A 60 39.59 -4.63 -14.82
C GLU A 60 40.52 -3.49 -14.39
N GLU A 61 40.36 -2.30 -14.98
CA GLU A 61 41.19 -1.12 -14.72
C GLU A 61 40.90 -0.48 -13.35
N ASN A 62 39.67 -0.56 -12.85
CA ASN A 62 39.25 0.08 -11.60
C ASN A 62 39.01 -0.91 -10.43
N LEU A 63 39.25 -2.20 -10.66
CA LEU A 63 38.95 -3.27 -9.70
C LEU A 63 39.64 -3.07 -8.34
N CYS A 64 40.91 -2.68 -8.32
CA CYS A 64 41.67 -2.45 -7.10
C CYS A 64 41.08 -1.30 -6.26
N ASP A 65 40.70 -0.20 -6.91
CA ASP A 65 40.09 0.96 -6.25
C ASP A 65 38.69 0.62 -5.73
N MET A 66 37.94 -0.17 -6.50
CA MET A 66 36.61 -0.66 -6.12
C MET A 66 36.66 -1.59 -4.92
N LEU A 67 37.62 -2.52 -4.88
CA LEU A 67 37.86 -3.39 -3.74
C LEU A 67 38.20 -2.55 -2.50
N ALA A 68 39.14 -1.61 -2.60
CA ALA A 68 39.56 -0.77 -1.47
C ALA A 68 38.40 0.07 -0.91
N ARG A 69 37.49 0.53 -1.77
CA ARG A 69 36.34 1.35 -1.37
C ARG A 69 35.24 0.57 -0.65
N HIS A 70 34.99 -0.68 -1.06
CA HIS A 70 33.83 -1.46 -0.60
C HIS A 70 34.18 -2.70 0.23
N VAL A 71 35.45 -2.91 0.58
CA VAL A 71 35.89 -4.09 1.36
C VAL A 71 35.12 -4.25 2.67
N ASP A 72 34.96 -3.18 3.45
CA ASP A 72 34.24 -3.22 4.73
C ASP A 72 32.77 -3.64 4.55
N LEU A 73 32.12 -3.12 3.50
CA LEU A 73 30.76 -3.48 3.15
C LEU A 73 30.68 -4.96 2.78
N LEU A 74 31.54 -5.42 1.88
CA LEU A 74 31.59 -6.81 1.42
C LEU A 74 31.83 -7.79 2.58
N GLU A 75 32.76 -7.47 3.48
CA GLU A 75 33.01 -8.25 4.68
C GLU A 75 31.79 -8.28 5.60
N SER A 76 31.14 -7.12 5.82
CA SER A 76 29.96 -7.00 6.70
C SER A 76 28.75 -7.82 6.21
N VAL A 77 28.60 -7.96 4.89
CA VAL A 77 27.53 -8.79 4.28
C VAL A 77 27.93 -10.26 4.14
N GLY A 78 29.14 -10.62 4.58
CA GLY A 78 29.64 -12.00 4.60
C GLY A 78 30.28 -12.47 3.29
N PHE A 79 30.60 -11.58 2.36
CA PHE A 79 31.34 -11.91 1.15
C PHE A 79 32.84 -12.09 1.48
N ARG A 80 33.32 -13.34 1.45
CA ARG A 80 34.68 -13.71 1.88
C ARG A 80 35.71 -13.83 0.76
N LYS A 81 35.30 -13.64 -0.48
CA LYS A 81 36.20 -13.70 -1.64
C LYS A 81 36.79 -12.32 -1.90
N VAL A 82 37.96 -12.26 -2.52
CA VAL A 82 38.45 -11.02 -3.10
C VAL A 82 37.59 -10.68 -4.32
N LEU A 83 37.09 -9.44 -4.41
CA LEU A 83 36.28 -9.00 -5.54
C LEU A 83 37.07 -9.15 -6.85
N SER A 84 36.43 -9.74 -7.85
CA SER A 84 36.97 -10.01 -9.18
C SER A 84 35.86 -9.95 -10.21
N MET A 85 36.22 -9.82 -11.49
CA MET A 85 35.25 -9.81 -12.59
C MET A 85 34.38 -11.08 -12.63
N GLN A 86 34.91 -12.21 -12.15
CA GLN A 86 34.20 -13.50 -12.17
C GLN A 86 33.20 -13.66 -11.02
N ASN A 87 33.31 -12.87 -9.94
CA ASN A 87 32.48 -13.01 -8.74
C ASN A 87 31.73 -11.73 -8.38
N LYS A 88 31.70 -10.72 -9.26
CA LYS A 88 30.96 -9.46 -9.02
C LYS A 88 29.47 -9.72 -8.78
N ASP A 89 28.86 -10.65 -9.51
CA ASP A 89 27.44 -10.97 -9.38
C ASP A 89 27.15 -11.65 -8.03
N GLU A 90 28.08 -12.48 -7.54
CA GLU A 90 28.00 -13.07 -6.20
C GLU A 90 28.12 -12.01 -5.11
N ALA A 91 28.99 -11.01 -5.30
CA ALA A 91 29.14 -9.88 -4.37
C ALA A 91 27.85 -9.04 -4.31
N ILE A 92 27.26 -8.72 -5.46
CA ILE A 92 25.97 -8.02 -5.56
C ILE A 92 24.87 -8.83 -4.87
N MET A 93 24.79 -10.14 -5.14
CA MET A 93 23.82 -11.03 -4.50
C MET A 93 23.98 -11.07 -2.98
N ALA A 94 25.21 -11.09 -2.46
CA ALA A 94 25.47 -11.07 -1.02
C ALA A 94 24.96 -9.77 -0.38
N ILE A 95 25.22 -8.62 -1.02
CA ILE A 95 24.70 -7.32 -0.58
C ILE A 95 23.17 -7.33 -0.59
N LYS A 96 22.55 -7.68 -1.72
CA LYS A 96 21.07 -7.70 -1.85
C LYS A 96 20.44 -8.62 -0.80
N SER A 97 20.95 -9.84 -0.64
CA SER A 97 20.39 -10.82 0.30
C SER A 97 20.52 -10.35 1.75
N HIS A 98 21.65 -9.72 2.10
CA HIS A 98 21.85 -9.17 3.44
C HIS A 98 20.82 -8.08 3.76
N TYR A 99 20.65 -7.10 2.86
CA TYR A 99 19.79 -5.94 3.11
C TYR A 99 18.29 -6.23 2.91
N PHE A 100 17.91 -7.14 2.01
CA PHE A 100 16.51 -7.50 1.82
C PHE A 100 16.01 -8.52 2.85
N PHE A 101 16.88 -9.39 3.37
CA PHE A 101 16.42 -10.55 4.14
C PHE A 101 17.27 -10.87 5.38
N TYR A 102 18.55 -11.20 5.24
CA TYR A 102 19.29 -11.79 6.36
C TYR A 102 19.47 -10.85 7.56
N ARG A 103 19.54 -9.53 7.35
CA ARG A 103 19.62 -8.56 8.44
C ARG A 103 18.39 -8.58 9.34
N CYS A 104 17.20 -8.88 8.80
CA CYS A 104 15.96 -8.95 9.56
C CYS A 104 15.55 -10.38 9.93
N LEU A 105 16.25 -11.41 9.44
CA LEU A 105 15.93 -12.82 9.68
C LEU A 105 15.73 -13.16 11.17
N PRO A 106 16.58 -12.75 12.12
CA PRO A 106 16.34 -13.05 13.54
C PRO A 106 15.02 -12.49 14.07
N ALA A 107 14.64 -11.28 13.64
CA ALA A 107 13.38 -10.65 14.02
C ALA A 107 12.18 -11.36 13.36
N ILE A 108 12.33 -11.82 12.13
CA ILE A 108 11.32 -12.61 11.41
C ILE A 108 11.10 -13.95 12.12
N LEU A 109 12.17 -14.67 12.48
CA LEU A 109 12.07 -15.93 13.22
C LEU A 109 11.38 -15.74 14.57
N GLN A 110 11.76 -14.71 15.34
CA GLN A 110 11.09 -14.39 16.61
C GLN A 110 9.61 -14.00 16.41
N PHE A 111 9.29 -13.33 15.31
CA PHE A 111 7.91 -13.03 14.94
C PHE A 111 7.13 -14.33 14.65
N MET A 112 7.70 -15.24 13.87
CA MET A 112 7.14 -16.56 13.57
C MET A 112 6.93 -17.39 14.83
N ASP A 113 7.88 -17.41 15.77
CA ASP A 113 7.73 -18.09 17.06
C ASP A 113 6.53 -17.53 17.85
N GLY A 114 6.36 -16.22 17.81
CA GLY A 114 5.20 -15.55 18.41
C GLY A 114 3.87 -15.94 17.76
N LEU A 115 3.86 -16.13 16.43
CA LEU A 115 2.71 -16.64 15.67
C LEU A 115 2.42 -18.11 15.97
N GLN A 116 3.46 -18.91 16.12
CA GLN A 116 3.38 -20.35 16.37
C GLN A 116 2.76 -20.65 17.74
N LEU A 117 3.04 -19.83 18.76
CA LEU A 117 2.59 -20.09 20.12
C LEU A 117 1.06 -20.21 20.25
N LEU A 118 0.31 -19.46 19.45
CA LEU A 118 -1.16 -19.52 19.42
C LEU A 118 -1.69 -20.37 18.25
N GLY A 119 -0.83 -21.16 17.60
CA GLY A 119 -1.18 -22.01 16.45
C GLY A 119 -1.46 -21.24 15.16
N ILE A 120 -1.42 -19.90 15.18
CA ILE A 120 -1.75 -19.05 14.03
C ILE A 120 -0.80 -19.27 12.88
N LEU A 121 0.50 -19.46 13.13
CA LEU A 121 1.45 -19.72 12.05
C LEU A 121 1.05 -20.95 11.21
N ASN A 122 0.59 -22.03 11.84
CA ASN A 122 0.14 -23.23 11.11
C ASN A 122 -1.07 -22.94 10.21
N ILE A 123 -2.04 -22.17 10.71
CA ILE A 123 -3.21 -21.76 9.94
C ILE A 123 -2.77 -20.90 8.75
N LEU A 124 -1.89 -19.93 8.99
CA LEU A 124 -1.41 -19.03 7.96
C LEU A 124 -0.70 -19.80 6.82
N LYS A 125 0.11 -20.79 7.19
CA LYS A 125 0.79 -21.68 6.23
C LYS A 125 -0.16 -22.63 5.49
N THR A 126 -1.30 -22.98 6.09
CA THR A 126 -2.31 -23.86 5.47
C THR A 126 -3.05 -23.15 4.33
N PHE A 127 -3.27 -21.83 4.47
CA PHE A 127 -3.99 -21.01 3.50
C PHE A 127 -3.11 -19.83 3.02
N PRO A 128 -1.99 -20.08 2.33
CA PRO A 128 -0.96 -19.06 2.11
C PRO A 128 -1.44 -17.88 1.24
N VAL A 129 -2.36 -18.11 0.29
CA VAL A 129 -2.86 -17.05 -0.59
C VAL A 129 -3.69 -16.05 0.22
N GLU A 130 -4.66 -16.54 0.98
CA GLU A 130 -5.54 -15.75 1.84
C GLU A 130 -4.75 -15.12 2.99
N SER A 131 -3.84 -15.88 3.59
CA SER A 131 -3.02 -15.44 4.72
C SER A 131 -2.05 -14.32 4.35
N SER A 132 -1.62 -14.27 3.09
CA SER A 132 -0.77 -13.19 2.60
C SER A 132 -1.46 -11.82 2.75
N LEU A 133 -2.78 -11.75 2.60
CA LEU A 133 -3.56 -10.51 2.68
C LEU A 133 -3.53 -9.87 4.07
N TYR A 134 -3.36 -10.67 5.14
CA TYR A 134 -3.31 -10.17 6.52
C TYR A 134 -1.93 -9.67 6.95
N LEU A 135 -0.88 -10.18 6.32
CA LEU A 135 0.51 -9.90 6.72
C LEU A 135 1.16 -8.87 5.81
N LYS A 136 0.87 -8.96 4.51
CA LYS A 136 1.50 -8.16 3.47
C LYS A 136 1.02 -6.74 3.57
N CYS A 137 1.95 -5.80 3.41
CA CYS A 137 1.63 -4.44 3.07
C CYS A 137 0.90 -4.45 1.72
N SER A 138 -0.43 -4.48 1.78
CA SER A 138 -1.25 -4.22 0.61
C SER A 138 -0.99 -2.77 0.24
N MET A 139 -0.43 -2.54 -0.95
CA MET A 139 -0.72 -1.27 -1.61
C MET A 139 -2.24 -1.14 -1.62
N PHE A 140 -2.75 0.03 -1.25
CA PHE A 140 -4.17 0.29 -1.41
C PHE A 140 -4.57 -0.02 -2.87
N PRO A 141 -5.83 -0.39 -3.13
CA PRO A 141 -6.34 -0.52 -4.49
C PRO A 141 -5.95 0.69 -5.34
N THR A 142 -5.59 0.45 -6.60
CA THR A 142 -5.29 1.53 -7.52
C THR A 142 -6.55 2.33 -7.84
N ALA A 143 -6.39 3.53 -8.38
CA ALA A 143 -7.51 4.28 -8.91
C ALA A 143 -8.30 3.45 -9.95
N GLY A 144 -7.61 2.66 -10.77
CA GLY A 144 -8.22 1.74 -11.73
C GLY A 144 -9.09 0.67 -11.06
N ASP A 145 -8.59 0.02 -10.01
CA ASP A 145 -9.33 -1.01 -9.29
C ASP A 145 -10.65 -0.47 -8.71
N VAL A 146 -10.64 0.77 -8.21
CA VAL A 146 -11.85 1.41 -7.66
C VAL A 146 -12.82 1.85 -8.76
N ILE A 147 -12.29 2.34 -9.90
CA ILE A 147 -13.10 2.68 -11.08
C ILE A 147 -13.84 1.43 -11.59
N ASP A 148 -13.14 0.31 -11.73
CA ASP A 148 -13.73 -0.94 -12.22
C ASP A 148 -14.77 -1.52 -11.25
N PHE A 149 -14.67 -1.21 -9.96
CA PHE A 149 -15.61 -1.65 -8.94
C PHE A 149 -16.94 -0.88 -8.95
N TYR A 150 -16.95 0.41 -9.30
CA TYR A 150 -18.16 1.24 -9.26
C TYR A 150 -18.83 1.37 -10.62
N VAL A 151 -20.13 1.09 -10.67
CA VAL A 151 -20.94 1.17 -11.89
C VAL A 151 -21.93 2.33 -11.78
N PRO A 152 -21.87 3.34 -12.67
CA PRO A 152 -22.83 4.44 -12.68
C PRO A 152 -24.18 4.04 -13.29
N GLU A 153 -25.26 4.41 -12.61
CA GLU A 153 -26.63 4.33 -13.09
C GLU A 153 -27.07 5.66 -13.66
N TYR A 154 -26.86 5.83 -14.96
CA TYR A 154 -27.20 7.07 -15.66
C TYR A 154 -28.72 7.26 -15.83
N SER A 155 -29.14 8.52 -15.75
CA SER A 155 -30.48 8.97 -16.11
C SER A 155 -30.77 8.72 -17.60
N GLN A 156 -32.04 8.44 -17.90
CA GLN A 156 -32.54 8.31 -19.28
C GLN A 156 -32.63 9.66 -20.01
N ASN A 157 -32.60 10.77 -19.26
CA ASN A 157 -32.62 12.12 -19.80
C ASN A 157 -31.22 12.54 -20.21
N GLU A 158 -31.04 12.85 -21.49
CA GLU A 158 -29.74 13.14 -22.09
C GLU A 158 -29.02 14.35 -21.45
N LYS A 159 -29.77 15.39 -21.05
CA LYS A 159 -29.18 16.56 -20.38
C LYS A 159 -28.70 16.25 -18.96
N GLU A 160 -29.44 15.40 -18.26
CA GLU A 160 -29.04 14.95 -16.92
C GLU A 160 -27.82 14.03 -17.05
N LYS A 161 -27.86 13.10 -18.01
CA LYS A 161 -26.76 12.21 -18.34
C LYS A 161 -25.45 12.93 -18.65
N GLU A 162 -25.47 14.02 -19.42
CA GLU A 162 -24.27 14.84 -19.67
C GLU A 162 -23.63 15.35 -18.36
N ILE A 163 -24.46 15.78 -17.40
CA ILE A 163 -23.98 16.23 -16.08
C ILE A 163 -23.41 15.04 -15.30
N GLU A 164 -24.10 13.91 -15.31
CA GLU A 164 -23.67 12.68 -14.61
C GLU A 164 -22.33 12.17 -15.14
N GLU A 165 -22.10 12.19 -16.46
CA GLU A 165 -20.83 11.82 -17.08
C GLU A 165 -19.68 12.73 -16.60
N ILE A 166 -19.92 14.03 -16.43
CA ILE A 166 -18.94 14.96 -15.84
C ILE A 166 -18.64 14.60 -14.38
N LEU A 167 -19.65 14.25 -13.60
CA LEU A 167 -19.47 13.87 -12.18
C LEU A 167 -18.68 12.56 -12.05
N VAL A 168 -18.96 11.58 -12.91
CA VAL A 168 -18.20 10.32 -12.98
C VAL A 168 -16.75 10.61 -13.38
N TYR A 169 -16.54 11.50 -14.36
CA TYR A 169 -15.19 11.94 -14.73
C TYR A 169 -14.45 12.60 -13.55
N ASN A 170 -15.12 13.50 -12.82
CA ASN A 170 -14.56 14.15 -11.63
C ASN A 170 -14.23 13.12 -10.53
N PHE A 171 -15.08 12.11 -10.34
CA PHE A 171 -14.80 10.99 -9.43
C PHE A 171 -13.53 10.23 -9.83
N HIS A 172 -13.41 9.86 -11.11
CA HIS A 172 -12.21 9.19 -11.62
C HIS A 172 -10.95 10.05 -11.47
N GLN A 173 -11.08 11.36 -11.66
CA GLN A 173 -9.97 12.30 -11.49
C GLN A 173 -9.54 12.42 -10.03
N LEU A 174 -10.50 12.50 -9.10
CA LEU A 174 -10.24 12.46 -7.66
C LEU A 174 -9.47 11.19 -7.27
N LEU A 175 -9.89 10.02 -7.75
CA LEU A 175 -9.23 8.74 -7.47
C LEU A 175 -7.75 8.77 -7.90
N ARG A 176 -7.46 9.29 -9.09
CA ARG A 176 -6.08 9.45 -9.59
C ARG A 176 -5.27 10.45 -8.78
N ASP A 177 -5.87 11.56 -8.36
CA ASP A 177 -5.19 12.57 -7.55
C ASP A 177 -4.90 12.07 -6.13
N VAL A 178 -5.80 11.27 -5.54
CA VAL A 178 -5.56 10.57 -4.27
C VAL A 178 -4.44 9.55 -4.41
N GLU A 179 -4.45 8.72 -5.46
CA GLU A 179 -3.39 7.73 -5.72
C GLU A 179 -2.02 8.39 -5.88
N ARG A 180 -1.95 9.56 -6.54
CA ARG A 180 -0.72 10.35 -6.71
C ARG A 180 -0.31 11.13 -5.46
N GLY A 181 -1.17 11.21 -4.44
CA GLY A 181 -0.89 11.97 -3.21
C GLY A 181 -1.07 13.49 -3.35
N ASN A 182 -1.87 13.94 -4.32
CA ASN A 182 -2.11 15.36 -4.59
C ASN A 182 -3.17 15.98 -3.67
N ILE A 183 -3.98 15.16 -2.98
CA ILE A 183 -5.07 15.62 -2.13
C ILE A 183 -4.60 15.72 -0.68
N ARG A 184 -4.80 16.89 -0.08
CA ARG A 184 -4.49 17.19 1.32
C ARG A 184 -5.71 17.78 2.01
N SER A 185 -5.81 17.54 3.29
CA SER A 185 -6.82 18.14 4.15
C SER A 185 -6.21 18.45 5.51
N THR A 186 -6.77 19.43 6.20
CA THR A 186 -6.36 19.79 7.55
C THR A 186 -7.30 19.09 8.52
N TRP A 187 -6.72 18.38 9.49
CA TRP A 187 -7.45 17.67 10.53
C TRP A 187 -7.05 18.22 11.90
N MET A 188 -8.03 18.37 12.80
CA MET A 188 -7.76 18.79 14.17
C MET A 188 -7.63 17.55 15.06
N ASN A 189 -6.44 17.37 15.63
CA ASN A 189 -6.20 16.30 16.58
C ASN A 189 -6.99 16.55 17.87
N LEU A 190 -7.89 15.63 18.20
CA LEU A 190 -8.77 15.75 19.36
C LEU A 190 -8.03 15.63 20.69
N ASP A 191 -6.84 15.01 20.70
CA ASP A 191 -6.07 14.79 21.92
C ASP A 191 -5.25 16.02 22.34
N ASP A 192 -4.73 16.79 21.39
CA ASP A 192 -3.87 17.96 21.67
C ASP A 192 -4.34 19.29 21.06
N GLY A 193 -5.44 19.26 20.29
CA GLY A 193 -6.08 20.43 19.67
C GLY A 193 -5.31 21.05 18.53
N ARG A 194 -4.26 20.39 18.00
CA ARG A 194 -3.46 20.93 16.89
C ARG A 194 -4.05 20.58 15.55
N GLU A 195 -3.95 21.52 14.61
CA GLU A 195 -4.21 21.28 13.20
C GLU A 195 -3.00 20.58 12.58
N GLU A 196 -3.24 19.42 11.98
CA GLU A 196 -2.27 18.66 11.22
C GLU A 196 -2.71 18.56 9.76
N ASP A 197 -1.77 18.81 8.85
CA ASP A 197 -1.98 18.57 7.43
C ASP A 197 -1.84 17.08 7.14
N VAL A 198 -2.94 16.45 6.76
CA VAL A 198 -3.02 15.03 6.43
C VAL A 198 -3.12 14.87 4.92
N GLN A 199 -2.22 14.07 4.35
CA GLN A 199 -2.33 13.63 2.97
C GLN A 199 -3.40 12.53 2.88
N ILE A 200 -4.41 12.75 2.04
CA ILE A 200 -5.46 11.75 1.81
C ILE A 200 -4.91 10.65 0.91
N ASN A 201 -4.97 9.41 1.37
CA ASN A 201 -4.61 8.23 0.60
C ASN A 201 -5.87 7.40 0.28
N MET A 202 -5.71 6.39 -0.57
CA MET A 202 -6.82 5.55 -1.01
C MET A 202 -7.47 4.76 0.14
N GLY A 203 -6.72 4.43 1.19
CA GLY A 203 -7.28 3.81 2.40
C GLY A 203 -8.31 4.70 3.09
N HIS A 204 -8.01 5.99 3.26
CA HIS A 204 -8.95 6.96 3.84
C HIS A 204 -10.22 7.07 2.98
N LEU A 205 -10.06 7.08 1.65
CA LEU A 205 -11.18 7.13 0.72
C LEU A 205 -12.02 5.86 0.78
N LEU A 206 -11.41 4.68 0.73
CA LEU A 206 -12.14 3.41 0.78
C LEU A 206 -12.80 3.16 2.13
N GLN A 207 -12.18 3.58 3.23
CA GLN A 207 -12.80 3.53 4.55
C GLN A 207 -14.11 4.35 4.58
N SER A 208 -14.17 5.49 3.88
CA SER A 208 -15.39 6.29 3.79
C SER A 208 -16.39 5.74 2.77
N LEU A 209 -15.92 5.13 1.68
CA LEU A 209 -16.73 4.60 0.58
C LEU A 209 -17.37 3.22 0.85
N VAL A 210 -16.59 2.31 1.43
CA VAL A 210 -16.98 0.89 1.63
C VAL A 210 -16.81 0.42 3.06
N GLY A 211 -16.33 1.27 3.97
CA GLY A 211 -16.17 0.92 5.39
C GLY A 211 -14.92 0.09 5.68
N SER A 212 -14.03 -0.10 4.71
CA SER A 212 -12.79 -0.88 4.83
C SER A 212 -11.70 -0.32 3.92
N THR A 213 -10.44 -0.57 4.26
CA THR A 213 -9.29 -0.17 3.42
C THR A 213 -9.10 -1.02 2.16
N PRO A 214 -9.43 -2.33 2.11
CA PRO A 214 -9.54 -3.06 0.86
C PRO A 214 -10.95 -2.95 0.24
N LEU A 215 -11.04 -3.23 -1.06
CA LEU A 215 -12.34 -3.42 -1.73
C LEU A 215 -13.00 -4.73 -1.26
N PRO A 216 -14.35 -4.77 -1.14
CA PRO A 216 -15.06 -5.97 -0.71
C PRO A 216 -15.00 -7.06 -1.78
N VAL A 217 -14.54 -8.27 -1.41
CA VAL A 217 -14.41 -9.41 -2.35
C VAL A 217 -15.75 -10.10 -2.64
N ASN A 218 -16.74 -9.96 -1.75
CA ASN A 218 -18.04 -10.62 -1.85
C ASN A 218 -19.14 -9.75 -2.48
N ILE A 219 -18.80 -8.55 -2.95
CA ILE A 219 -19.73 -7.62 -3.57
C ILE A 219 -19.29 -7.43 -5.01
N ALA A 220 -20.18 -7.67 -5.97
CA ALA A 220 -19.83 -7.65 -7.39
C ALA A 220 -19.42 -6.25 -7.87
N SER A 221 -20.16 -5.22 -7.43
CA SER A 221 -19.88 -3.83 -7.76
C SER A 221 -20.57 -2.90 -6.77
N GLY A 222 -20.02 -1.70 -6.61
CA GLY A 222 -20.74 -0.57 -6.04
C GLY A 222 -21.55 0.19 -7.09
N ILE A 223 -22.53 0.98 -6.66
CA ILE A 223 -23.40 1.75 -7.55
C ILE A 223 -23.14 3.25 -7.37
N ILE A 224 -23.04 3.98 -8.48
CA ILE A 224 -23.07 5.46 -8.46
C ILE A 224 -24.44 5.92 -8.94
N GLU A 225 -25.14 6.64 -8.08
CA GLU A 225 -26.46 7.22 -8.34
C GLU A 225 -26.38 8.76 -8.36
N PHE A 226 -27.37 9.38 -8.98
CA PHE A 226 -27.43 10.83 -9.13
C PHE A 226 -28.79 11.37 -8.70
N ASN A 227 -28.77 12.51 -8.03
CA ASN A 227 -29.98 13.21 -7.64
C ASN A 227 -29.87 14.69 -7.98
N HIS A 228 -30.53 15.07 -9.08
CA HIS A 228 -30.52 16.43 -9.61
C HIS A 228 -31.45 17.40 -8.88
N THR A 229 -32.33 16.91 -7.99
CA THR A 229 -33.38 17.74 -7.38
C THR A 229 -33.01 18.24 -5.99
N ILE A 230 -32.23 17.47 -5.24
CA ILE A 230 -31.89 17.77 -3.86
C ILE A 230 -30.49 18.39 -3.79
N LYS A 231 -30.41 19.58 -3.16
CA LYS A 231 -29.13 20.20 -2.79
C LYS A 231 -28.70 19.74 -1.40
N LYS A 232 -27.79 18.79 -1.35
CA LYS A 232 -27.10 18.34 -0.14
C LYS A 232 -25.71 17.82 -0.49
N LEU A 233 -24.96 17.42 0.53
CA LEU A 233 -23.67 16.74 0.36
C LEU A 233 -23.89 15.35 -0.24
N THR A 234 -22.89 14.89 -1.01
CA THR A 234 -22.78 13.49 -1.44
C THR A 234 -22.96 12.55 -0.25
N THR A 235 -23.72 11.46 -0.44
CA THR A 235 -23.91 10.45 0.59
C THR A 235 -23.39 9.11 0.13
N VAL A 236 -22.93 8.31 1.09
CA VAL A 236 -22.37 6.99 0.85
C VAL A 236 -23.11 5.97 1.70
N ASN A 237 -23.39 4.80 1.13
CA ASN A 237 -23.83 3.61 1.85
C ASN A 237 -22.71 2.56 1.81
N THR A 238 -22.14 2.22 2.96
CA THR A 238 -21.05 1.23 3.06
C THR A 238 -21.57 -0.22 3.16
N CYS A 239 -22.80 -0.43 3.66
CA CYS A 239 -23.40 -1.76 3.79
C CYS A 239 -23.82 -2.35 2.43
N ALA A 240 -24.29 -1.49 1.54
CA ALA A 240 -24.53 -1.78 0.14
C ALA A 240 -23.79 -0.70 -0.65
N PRO A 241 -22.52 -0.94 -1.05
CA PRO A 241 -21.63 0.06 -1.62
C PRO A 241 -22.33 0.92 -2.66
N SER A 242 -22.73 2.12 -2.27
CA SER A 242 -23.34 3.08 -3.19
C SER A 242 -22.94 4.50 -2.83
N ILE A 243 -22.81 5.31 -3.88
CA ILE A 243 -22.50 6.73 -3.78
C ILE A 243 -23.63 7.46 -4.48
N THR A 244 -24.31 8.36 -3.79
CA THR A 244 -25.31 9.22 -4.41
C THR A 244 -24.76 10.64 -4.51
N PHE A 245 -24.56 11.11 -5.74
CA PHE A 245 -24.17 12.49 -6.01
C PHE A 245 -25.38 13.42 -6.00
N TYR A 246 -25.30 14.44 -5.15
CA TYR A 246 -26.27 15.53 -5.05
C TYR A 246 -25.65 16.83 -5.55
N SER A 247 -26.43 17.90 -5.59
CA SER A 247 -25.92 19.23 -6.01
C SER A 247 -25.16 19.13 -7.34
N THR A 248 -25.76 18.39 -8.28
CA THR A 248 -25.07 17.88 -9.48
C THR A 248 -24.59 18.98 -10.42
N VAL A 249 -25.20 20.16 -10.36
CA VAL A 249 -24.76 21.35 -11.11
C VAL A 249 -23.52 21.97 -10.48
N GLU A 250 -23.50 22.15 -9.16
CA GLU A 250 -22.34 22.72 -8.46
C GLU A 250 -21.11 21.80 -8.54
N ASN A 251 -21.35 20.48 -8.48
CA ASN A 251 -20.30 19.46 -8.47
C ASN A 251 -19.69 19.17 -9.85
N GLN A 252 -20.13 19.84 -10.93
CA GLN A 252 -19.43 19.80 -12.23
C GLN A 252 -18.06 20.47 -12.14
N GLU A 253 -17.90 21.46 -11.24
CA GLU A 253 -16.62 22.08 -10.95
C GLU A 253 -15.77 21.15 -10.07
N TYR A 254 -14.60 20.76 -10.58
CA TYR A 254 -13.76 19.76 -9.91
C TYR A 254 -13.36 20.16 -8.48
N GLU A 255 -13.05 21.43 -8.24
CA GLU A 255 -12.66 21.91 -6.90
C GLU A 255 -13.79 21.71 -5.88
N LYS A 256 -15.04 22.03 -6.25
CA LYS A 256 -16.22 21.81 -5.40
C LYS A 256 -16.51 20.33 -5.21
N PHE A 257 -16.32 19.54 -6.26
CA PHE A 257 -16.46 18.08 -6.19
C PHE A 257 -15.48 17.48 -5.17
N VAL A 258 -14.20 17.87 -5.23
CA VAL A 258 -13.16 17.44 -4.29
C VAL A 258 -13.50 17.87 -2.87
N GLU A 259 -13.89 19.13 -2.66
CA GLU A 259 -14.29 19.63 -1.34
C GLU A 259 -15.45 18.82 -0.74
N SER A 260 -16.45 18.48 -1.55
CA SER A 260 -17.57 17.63 -1.10
C SER A 260 -17.09 16.25 -0.65
N PHE A 261 -16.09 15.67 -1.30
CA PHE A 261 -15.53 14.36 -0.93
C PHE A 261 -14.61 14.43 0.28
N ILE A 262 -13.79 15.46 0.40
CA ILE A 262 -12.94 15.67 1.59
C ILE A 262 -13.83 15.72 2.84
N ASN A 263 -14.97 16.43 2.78
CA ASN A 263 -15.91 16.48 3.89
C ASN A 263 -16.45 15.09 4.28
N ILE A 264 -16.68 14.19 3.32
CA ILE A 264 -17.10 12.80 3.60
C ILE A 264 -15.96 12.02 4.26
N ILE A 265 -14.74 12.15 3.74
CA ILE A 265 -13.56 11.41 4.21
C ILE A 265 -13.22 11.84 5.65
N VAL A 266 -13.17 13.14 5.93
CA VAL A 266 -12.85 13.67 7.25
C VAL A 266 -13.94 13.34 8.27
N ALA A 267 -15.21 13.30 7.85
CA ALA A 267 -16.32 12.90 8.71
C ALA A 267 -16.45 11.38 8.90
N SER A 268 -15.65 10.56 8.19
CA SER A 268 -15.75 9.10 8.25
C SER A 268 -15.15 8.54 9.54
N TYR A 269 -15.73 7.43 10.02
CA TYR A 269 -15.25 6.75 11.21
C TYR A 269 -13.85 6.17 10.98
N GLY A 270 -12.88 6.58 11.80
CA GLY A 270 -11.48 6.15 11.72
C GLY A 270 -10.55 7.06 10.93
N PHE A 271 -11.03 8.20 10.42
CA PHE A 271 -10.14 9.22 9.86
C PHE A 271 -9.21 9.80 10.95
N GLY A 272 -7.91 9.88 10.67
CA GLY A 272 -6.87 10.29 11.63
C GLY A 272 -6.40 9.17 12.59
N MET A 273 -7.03 7.99 12.58
CA MET A 273 -6.54 6.82 13.29
C MET A 273 -5.56 6.04 12.40
N THR A 274 -4.29 6.45 12.36
CA THR A 274 -3.18 5.69 11.74
C THR A 274 -2.07 5.44 12.73
#